data_AF-A0A329UI42-F1
#
_entry.id   AF-A0A329UI42-F1
#
_cell.length_a   1.000
_cell.length_b   1.000
_cell.length_c   1.000
_cell.angle_alpha   90.00
_cell.angle_beta   90.00
_cell.angle_gamma   90.00
#
_symmetry.space_group_name_H-M   'P 1'
#
loop_
_entity.id
_entity.type
_entity.pdbx_description
1 polymer ?
#
loop_
_entity_poly.entity_id
_entity_poly.type
_entity_poly.pdbx_seq_one_letter_code
_entity_poly.pdbx_strand_id
1 'polypeptide(L)'
;MEREKPAFDILGRIEQERISRGWSEYALAENSGLTQSTISTWRRRNLQPNLASIEKICSGLGITLSQFFQDEDAVYLTGEQKCLLELWSKLSPAQREAVQHMLRTFLSIEP
;
A
#
# COMPACT_ATOMS: atom_id res chain seq x y z
N MET A 1 22.45 5.27 18.25
CA MET A 1 22.21 5.34 16.80
C MET A 1 20.71 5.20 16.61
N GLU A 2 20.01 6.33 16.51
CA GLU A 2 18.57 6.34 16.23
C GLU A 2 18.40 5.78 14.82
N ARG A 3 17.67 4.67 14.69
CA ARG A 3 17.29 4.16 13.37
C ARG A 3 16.22 5.10 12.84
N GLU A 4 16.45 5.65 11.65
CA GLU A 4 15.45 6.43 10.93
C GLU A 4 14.11 5.70 10.94
N LYS A 5 13.05 6.43 11.24
CA LYS A 5 11.70 5.89 11.25
C LYS A 5 11.36 5.48 9.80
N PRO A 6 11.06 4.21 9.51
CA PRO A 6 10.80 3.77 8.15
C PRO A 6 9.60 4.53 7.59
N ALA A 7 9.67 4.92 6.31
CA ALA A 7 8.61 5.66 5.63
C ALA A 7 7.28 4.89 5.58
N PHE A 8 7.31 3.57 5.69
CA PHE A 8 6.14 2.69 5.75
C PHE A 8 6.15 1.88 7.05
N ASP A 9 5.04 1.90 7.80
CA ASP A 9 4.89 1.13 9.04
C ASP A 9 4.47 -0.31 8.74
N ILE A 10 5.46 -1.18 8.52
CA ILE A 10 5.24 -2.61 8.22
C ILE A 10 4.53 -3.31 9.38
N LEU A 11 4.93 -3.04 10.62
CA LEU A 11 4.35 -3.71 11.79
C LEU A 11 2.91 -3.25 12.03
N GLY A 12 2.64 -1.94 11.87
CA GLY A 12 1.29 -1.38 11.90
C GLY A 12 0.40 -1.98 10.83
N ARG A 13 0.88 -2.10 9.59
CA ARG A 13 0.14 -2.72 8.49
C ARG A 13 -0.23 -4.17 8.75
N ILE A 14 0.71 -4.98 9.25
CA ILE A 14 0.44 -6.38 9.63
C ILE A 14 -0.66 -6.45 10.70
N GLU A 15 -0.60 -5.56 11.68
CA GLU A 15 -1.57 -5.53 12.78
C GLU A 15 -2.96 -5.12 12.30
N GLN A 16 -3.06 -4.12 11.43
CA GLN A 16 -4.33 -3.72 10.81
C GLN A 16 -4.99 -4.86 10.04
N GLU A 17 -4.24 -5.55 9.17
CA GLU A 17 -4.76 -6.67 8.36
C GLU A 17 -5.18 -7.87 9.23
N ARG A 18 -4.48 -8.09 10.35
CA ARG A 18 -4.84 -9.12 11.34
C ARG A 18 -6.15 -8.77 12.05
N ILE A 19 -6.27 -7.53 12.54
CA ILE A 19 -7.45 -7.06 13.28
C ILE A 19 -8.67 -6.99 12.38
N SER A 20 -8.54 -6.54 11.13
CA SER A 20 -9.66 -6.46 10.18
C SER A 20 -10.32 -7.81 9.90
N ARG A 21 -9.56 -8.91 10.07
CA ARG A 21 -10.04 -10.29 9.95
C ARG A 21 -10.43 -10.93 11.29
N GLY A 22 -10.28 -10.21 12.41
CA GLY A 22 -10.49 -10.75 13.76
C GLY A 22 -9.49 -11.84 14.16
N TRP A 23 -8.32 -11.90 13.52
CA TRP A 23 -7.32 -12.94 13.77
C TRP A 23 -6.54 -12.65 15.04
N SER A 24 -6.08 -13.69 15.74
CA SER A 24 -5.07 -13.56 16.80
C SER A 24 -3.65 -13.56 16.20
N GLU A 25 -2.62 -13.19 16.98
CA GLU A 25 -1.21 -13.35 16.55
C GLU A 25 -0.90 -14.81 16.19
N TYR A 26 -1.52 -15.76 16.90
CA TYR A 26 -1.40 -17.18 16.61
C TYR A 26 -2.03 -17.55 15.27
N ALA A 27 -3.25 -17.10 15.00
CA ALA A 27 -3.93 -17.37 13.73
C ALA A 27 -3.13 -16.80 12.54
N LEU A 28 -2.59 -15.58 12.67
CA LEU A 28 -1.71 -15.01 11.64
C LEU A 28 -0.47 -15.87 11.44
N ALA A 29 0.18 -16.31 12.51
CA ALA A 29 1.38 -17.15 12.44
C ALA A 29 1.10 -18.47 11.73
N GLU A 30 0.03 -19.16 12.11
CA GLU A 30 -0.39 -20.43 11.54
C GLU A 30 -0.68 -20.31 10.03
N ASN A 31 -1.49 -19.32 9.63
CA ASN A 31 -1.83 -19.10 8.22
C ASN A 31 -0.62 -18.63 7.39
N SER A 32 0.36 -17.98 8.01
CA SER A 32 1.57 -17.48 7.32
C SER A 32 2.73 -18.49 7.32
N GLY A 33 2.58 -19.66 7.94
CA GLY A 33 3.69 -20.62 8.09
C GLY A 33 4.87 -20.05 8.90
N LEU A 34 4.57 -19.20 9.87
CA LEU A 34 5.52 -18.59 10.81
C LEU A 34 5.23 -19.07 12.24
N THR A 35 6.20 -18.94 13.14
CA THR A 35 5.94 -19.20 14.56
C THR A 35 5.33 -17.97 15.23
N GLN A 36 4.40 -18.17 16.16
CA GLN A 36 3.85 -17.07 16.95
C GLN A 36 4.95 -16.30 17.72
N SER A 37 5.98 -17.01 18.19
CA SER A 37 7.14 -16.40 18.86
C SER A 37 7.89 -15.41 17.96
N THR A 38 7.99 -15.68 16.66
CA THR A 38 8.59 -14.77 15.68
C THR A 38 7.80 -13.47 15.58
N ILE A 39 6.48 -13.57 15.36
CA ILE A 39 5.59 -12.41 15.25
C ILE A 39 5.60 -11.58 16.54
N SER A 40 5.50 -12.26 17.69
CA SER A 40 5.54 -11.60 19.00
C SER A 40 6.87 -10.89 19.25
N THR A 41 7.98 -11.48 18.80
CA THR A 41 9.32 -10.87 18.92
C THR A 41 9.45 -9.62 18.07
N TRP A 42 8.95 -9.64 16.83
CA TRP A 42 8.92 -8.45 15.96
C TRP A 42 8.20 -7.29 16.62
N ARG A 43 7.01 -7.54 17.19
CA ARG A 43 6.21 -6.50 17.84
C ARG A 43 6.84 -6.00 19.16
N ARG A 44 7.32 -6.90 20.03
CA ARG A 44 7.90 -6.52 21.33
C ARG A 44 9.24 -5.80 21.23
N ARG A 45 10.06 -6.17 20.25
CA ARG A 45 11.41 -5.61 20.05
C ARG A 45 11.48 -4.57 18.94
N ASN A 46 10.34 -4.24 18.34
CA ASN A 46 10.25 -3.36 17.17
C ASN A 46 11.22 -3.79 16.05
N LEU A 47 11.32 -5.09 15.80
CA LEU A 47 12.18 -5.67 14.77
C LEU A 47 11.38 -5.78 13.48
N GLN A 48 11.96 -5.27 12.40
CA GLN A 48 11.34 -5.32 11.08
C GLN A 48 11.49 -6.72 10.48
N PRO A 49 10.42 -7.36 9.99
CA PRO A 49 10.51 -8.59 9.22
C PRO A 49 11.26 -8.35 7.90
N ASN A 50 11.93 -9.38 7.38
CA ASN A 50 12.55 -9.33 6.07
C ASN A 50 11.51 -9.60 4.95
N LEU A 51 11.89 -9.35 3.69
CA LEU A 51 11.00 -9.54 2.55
C LEU A 51 10.38 -10.94 2.48
N ALA A 52 11.17 -12.00 2.67
CA ALA A 52 10.68 -13.38 2.66
C ALA A 52 9.62 -13.65 3.75
N SER A 53 9.73 -12.99 4.91
CA SER A 53 8.74 -13.07 5.98
C SER A 53 7.47 -12.29 5.64
N ILE A 54 7.61 -11.14 4.98
CA ILE A 54 6.48 -10.34 4.51
C ILE A 54 5.71 -11.10 3.42
N GLU A 55 6.40 -11.76 2.49
CA GLU A 55 5.78 -12.63 1.47
C GLU A 55 4.92 -13.73 2.09
N LYS A 56 5.46 -14.39 3.12
CA LYS A 56 4.72 -15.40 3.89
C LYS A 56 3.49 -14.82 4.57
N ILE A 57 3.60 -13.65 5.17
CA ILE A 57 2.45 -12.94 5.76
C ILE A 57 1.42 -12.58 4.70
N CYS A 58 1.83 -12.02 3.56
CA CYS A 58 0.93 -11.67 2.46
C CYS A 58 0.19 -12.91 1.95
N SER A 59 0.91 -14.02 1.76
CA SER A 59 0.34 -15.32 1.39
C SER A 59 -0.66 -15.81 2.43
N GLY A 60 -0.34 -15.71 3.72
CA GLY A 60 -1.25 -16.09 4.81
C GLY A 60 -2.49 -15.20 4.90
N LEU A 61 -2.36 -13.91 4.59
CA LEU A 61 -3.46 -12.94 4.57
C LEU A 61 -4.32 -12.99 3.30
N GLY A 62 -3.88 -13.72 2.28
CA GLY A 62 -4.53 -13.80 0.98
C GLY A 62 -4.44 -12.52 0.13
N ILE A 63 -3.39 -11.71 0.35
CA ILE A 63 -3.16 -10.46 -0.37
C ILE A 63 -1.82 -10.49 -1.12
N THR A 64 -1.67 -9.67 -2.14
CA THR A 64 -0.38 -9.51 -2.83
C THR A 64 0.54 -8.56 -2.07
N LEU A 65 1.85 -8.63 -2.33
CA LEU A 65 2.82 -7.64 -1.82
C LEU A 65 2.41 -6.20 -2.21
N SER A 66 1.88 -6.00 -3.42
CA SER A 66 1.46 -4.67 -3.86
C SER A 66 0.28 -4.14 -3.06
N GLN A 67 -0.64 -5.01 -2.62
CA GLN A 67 -1.76 -4.64 -1.74
C GLN A 67 -1.29 -4.43 -0.29
N PHE A 68 -0.27 -5.17 0.15
CA PHE A 68 0.32 -4.97 1.46
C PHE A 68 0.97 -3.58 1.59
N PHE A 69 1.76 -3.18 0.59
CA PHE A 69 2.42 -1.86 0.52
C PHE A 69 1.56 -0.78 -0.12
N GLN A 70 0.27 -1.04 -0.32
CA GLN A 70 -0.63 -0.05 -0.87
C GLN A 70 -0.90 1.02 0.19
N ASP A 71 -0.62 2.28 -0.14
CA ASP A 71 -1.06 3.42 0.65
C ASP A 71 -2.56 3.64 0.48
N GLU A 72 -3.25 4.20 1.48
CA GLU A 72 -4.69 4.51 1.36
C GLU A 72 -4.98 5.46 0.18
N ASP A 73 -4.00 6.27 -0.21
CA ASP A 73 -4.04 7.20 -1.35
C ASP A 73 -3.67 6.56 -2.71
N ALA A 74 -3.37 5.26 -2.76
CA ALA A 74 -2.97 4.61 -4.00
C ALA A 74 -4.16 4.43 -4.94
N VAL A 75 -4.22 5.29 -5.97
CA VAL A 75 -5.25 5.25 -7.00
C VAL A 75 -4.94 4.15 -8.02
N TYR A 76 -5.76 3.09 -8.03
CA TYR A 76 -5.76 2.14 -9.13
C TYR A 76 -6.54 2.71 -10.32
N LEU A 77 -5.82 2.95 -11.42
CA LEU A 77 -6.41 3.49 -12.63
C LEU A 77 -7.21 2.43 -13.38
N THR A 78 -8.44 2.76 -13.78
CA THR A 78 -9.22 1.98 -14.73
C THR A 78 -8.52 1.95 -16.10
N GLY A 79 -8.91 1.02 -16.97
CA GLY A 79 -8.37 0.96 -18.34
C GLY A 79 -8.58 2.27 -19.12
N GLU A 80 -9.75 2.90 -18.92
CA GLU A 80 -10.07 4.21 -19.51
C GLU A 80 -9.16 5.32 -18.97
N GLN A 81 -8.94 5.36 -17.65
CA GLN A 81 -8.04 6.34 -17.04
C GLN A 81 -6.59 6.17 -17.51
N LYS A 82 -6.12 4.92 -17.70
CA LYS A 82 -4.80 4.66 -18.29
C LYS A 82 -4.68 5.19 -19.72
N CYS A 83 -5.70 4.95 -20.54
CA CYS A 83 -5.74 5.46 -21.91
C CYS A 83 -5.66 7.00 -21.96
N LEU A 84 -6.39 7.67 -21.07
CA LEU A 84 -6.29 9.13 -20.94
C LEU A 84 -4.87 9.58 -20.58
N LEU A 85 -4.18 8.89 -19.66
CA LEU A 85 -2.80 9.21 -19.30
C LEU A 85 -1.80 8.95 -20.42
N GLU A 86 -2.02 7.93 -21.26
CA GLU A 86 -1.19 7.71 -22.45
C GLU A 86 -1.30 8.88 -23.44
N LEU A 87 -2.51 9.39 -23.67
CA LEU A 87 -2.71 10.60 -24.49
C LEU A 87 -2.07 11.82 -23.83
N TRP A 88 -2.26 11.98 -22.52
CA TRP A 88 -1.68 13.06 -21.72
C TRP A 88 -0.16 13.14 -21.83
N SER A 89 0.51 11.98 -21.84
CA SER A 89 1.97 11.88 -21.93
C SER A 89 2.54 12.52 -23.21
N LYS A 90 1.76 12.55 -24.30
CA LYS A 90 2.14 13.10 -25.61
C LYS A 90 1.95 14.61 -25.74
N LEU A 91 1.24 15.23 -24.80
CA LEU A 91 0.94 16.66 -24.84
C LEU A 91 2.13 17.51 -24.36
N SER A 92 2.31 18.68 -24.98
CA SER A 92 3.24 19.70 -24.51
C SER A 92 2.76 20.35 -23.20
N PRO A 93 3.63 21.05 -22.45
CA PRO A 93 3.23 21.75 -21.22
C PRO A 93 2.03 22.69 -21.42
N ALA A 94 2.04 23.50 -22.48
CA ALA A 94 0.93 24.41 -22.80
C ALA A 94 -0.38 23.67 -23.14
N GLN A 95 -0.30 22.53 -23.82
CA GLN A 95 -1.47 21.71 -24.13
C GLN A 95 -2.04 21.04 -22.88
N ARG A 96 -1.18 20.58 -21.96
CA ARG A 96 -1.60 20.04 -20.66
C ARG A 96 -2.33 21.09 -19.83
N GLU A 97 -1.82 22.32 -19.77
CA GLU A 97 -2.49 23.43 -19.09
C GLU A 97 -3.88 23.70 -19.68
N ALA A 98 -4.01 23.72 -21.01
CA ALA A 98 -5.30 23.91 -21.67
C ALA A 98 -6.31 22.80 -21.32
N VAL A 99 -5.89 21.52 -21.34
CA VAL A 99 -6.76 20.39 -20.95
C VAL A 99 -7.12 20.44 -19.46
N GLN A 100 -6.18 20.78 -18.58
CA GLN A 100 -6.46 20.99 -17.16
C GLN A 100 -7.47 22.11 -16.93
N HIS A 101 -7.30 23.24 -17.63
CA HIS A 101 -8.23 24.36 -17.54
C HIS A 101 -9.63 23.94 -18.00
N MET A 102 -9.72 23.28 -19.16
CA MET A 102 -10.97 22.73 -19.68
C MET A 102 -11.67 21.81 -18.66
N LEU A 103 -10.94 20.86 -18.06
CA LEU A 103 -11.49 19.94 -17.06
C LEU A 103 -11.99 20.68 -15.80
N ARG A 104 -11.22 21.66 -15.30
CA ARG A 104 -11.63 22.49 -14.15
C ARG A 104 -12.91 23.28 -14.45
N THR A 105 -13.00 23.89 -15.63
CA THR A 105 -14.19 24.61 -16.08
C THR A 105 -15.42 23.71 -16.16
N PHE A 106 -15.28 22.49 -16.70
CA PHE A 106 -16.40 21.54 -16.79
C PHE A 106 -16.88 21.04 -15.43
N LEU A 107 -15.99 20.95 -14.45
CA LEU A 107 -16.30 20.45 -13.11
C LEU A 107 -16.69 21.58 -12.12
N SER A 108 -16.72 22.84 -12.58
CA SER A 108 -16.94 24.02 -11.73
C SER A 108 -15.95 24.10 -10.55
N ILE A 109 -14.75 23.57 -10.72
CA ILE A 109 -13.69 23.63 -9.70
C ILE A 109 -12.90 24.90 -9.99
N GLU A 110 -13.17 25.96 -9.23
CA GLU A 110 -12.37 27.19 -9.28
C GLU A 110 -10.95 26.94 -8.71
N PRO A 111 -9.94 27.68 -9.20
CA PRO A 111 -8.53 27.45 -8.87
C PRO A 111 -8.17 27.62 -7.39
#